data_AF-A0A7G8WD81-F1
#
_entry.id   AF-A0A7G8WD81-F1
#
_cell.length_a   1.000
_cell.length_b   1.000
_cell.length_c   1.000
_cell.angle_alpha   90.00
_cell.angle_beta   90.00
_cell.angle_gamma   90.00
#
_symmetry.space_group_name_H-M   'P 1'
#
loop_
_entity.id
_entity.type
_entity.pdbx_description
1 polymer ?
#
loop_
_entity_poly.entity_id
_entity_poly.type
_entity_poly.pdbx_seq_one_letter_code
_entity_poly.pdbx_strand_id
1 'polypeptide(L)'
;MKLNCKKCGNEINELNLSEEQKFEIWGMVKQDLKLFAVKKVIDDFGISHKEAKVIISHINSEYGKCNRCENDELESENTECQKCGAFNYNFKEPIFNSEFCSHLEYRLDFDNLGIESVQGFWCDGVDCFPYDLKSLSKENIEKNKSIVTRAWIGKGGQGIYEMKIKFGKQSVDNYKNGLSLIECIPERENRNWIKIEPENKRIQVSLK
;
A
#
# COMPACT_ATOMS: atom_id res chain seq x y z
N MET A 1 25.32 5.51 -5.19
CA MET A 1 26.32 4.82 -6.05
C MET A 1 25.77 4.72 -7.48
N LYS A 2 26.58 4.39 -8.48
CA LYS A 2 26.11 4.08 -9.84
C LYS A 2 26.20 2.57 -10.10
N LEU A 3 25.13 1.97 -10.59
CA LEU A 3 24.98 0.55 -10.85
C LEU A 3 24.77 0.32 -12.35
N ASN A 4 25.37 -0.70 -12.93
CA ASN A 4 25.12 -1.04 -14.33
C ASN A 4 24.18 -2.25 -14.43
N CYS A 5 23.05 -2.09 -15.11
CA CYS A 5 22.13 -3.19 -15.34
C CYS A 5 22.65 -4.10 -16.45
N LYS A 6 23.00 -5.35 -16.14
CA LYS A 6 23.56 -6.30 -17.12
C LYS A 6 22.58 -6.61 -18.26
N LYS A 7 21.27 -6.51 -18.02
CA LYS A 7 20.26 -6.79 -19.04
C LYS A 7 20.10 -5.68 -20.08
N CYS A 8 20.06 -4.42 -19.66
CA CYS A 8 19.80 -3.30 -20.59
C CYS A 8 21.02 -2.43 -20.88
N GLY A 9 22.14 -2.64 -20.16
CA GLY A 9 23.37 -1.86 -20.29
C GLY A 9 23.27 -0.44 -19.74
N ASN A 10 22.11 -0.01 -19.23
CA ASN A 10 21.97 1.32 -18.67
C ASN A 10 22.67 1.43 -17.32
N GLU A 11 23.29 2.57 -17.11
CA GLU A 11 23.73 3.03 -15.80
C GLU A 11 22.50 3.52 -15.00
N ILE A 12 22.41 3.08 -13.75
CA ILE A 12 21.31 3.34 -12.83
C ILE A 12 21.90 4.08 -11.63
N ASN A 13 21.41 5.29 -11.38
CA ASN A 13 21.73 6.03 -10.18
C ASN A 13 20.96 5.42 -9.01
N GLU A 14 21.68 4.90 -8.02
CA GLU A 14 21.07 4.47 -6.75
C GLU A 14 20.38 5.65 -6.07
N LEU A 15 19.11 5.48 -5.72
CA LEU A 15 18.35 6.48 -4.98
C LEU A 15 18.35 6.09 -3.50
N ASN A 16 18.87 6.98 -2.66
CA ASN A 16 18.72 6.89 -1.21
C ASN A 16 17.33 7.42 -0.83
N LEU A 17 16.31 6.58 -1.02
CA LEU A 17 14.92 6.91 -0.72
C LEU A 17 14.64 6.79 0.77
N SER A 18 13.93 7.77 1.35
CA SER A 18 13.22 7.54 2.60
C SER A 18 12.09 6.53 2.41
N GLU A 19 11.58 5.96 3.50
CA GLU A 19 10.43 5.03 3.43
C GLU A 19 9.20 5.68 2.79
N GLU A 20 8.94 6.95 3.11
CA GLU A 20 7.85 7.74 2.50
C GLU A 20 8.04 7.91 0.98
N GLN A 21 9.22 8.33 0.54
CA GLN A 21 9.52 8.49 -0.88
C GLN A 21 9.39 7.17 -1.63
N LYS A 22 9.87 6.08 -1.01
CA LYS A 22 9.73 4.72 -1.54
C LYS A 22 8.26 4.36 -1.75
N PHE A 23 7.39 4.57 -0.76
CA PHE A 23 5.96 4.26 -0.88
C PHE A 23 5.23 5.13 -1.90
N GLU A 24 5.56 6.42 -2.00
CA GLU A 24 4.97 7.28 -3.02
C GLU A 24 5.34 6.82 -4.43
N ILE A 25 6.63 6.58 -4.69
CA ILE A 25 7.11 6.17 -6.01
C ILE A 25 6.59 4.78 -6.36
N TRP A 26 6.68 3.83 -5.44
CA TRP A 26 6.14 2.48 -5.61
C TRP A 26 4.63 2.51 -5.87
N GLY A 27 3.87 3.29 -5.10
CA GLY A 27 2.42 3.41 -5.26
C GLY A 27 2.03 3.98 -6.62
N MET A 28 2.79 4.95 -7.14
CA MET A 28 2.60 5.44 -8.51
C MET A 28 2.90 4.35 -9.55
N VAL A 29 3.99 3.60 -9.40
CA VAL A 29 4.34 2.53 -10.36
C VAL A 29 3.31 1.41 -10.36
N LYS A 30 2.83 0.99 -9.19
CA LYS A 30 1.83 -0.07 -9.03
C LYS A 30 0.46 0.32 -9.62
N GLN A 31 0.12 1.60 -9.59
CA GLN A 31 -1.09 2.16 -10.22
C GLN A 31 -0.89 2.54 -11.70
N ASP A 32 0.22 2.11 -12.33
CA ASP A 32 0.62 2.45 -13.71
C ASP A 32 0.76 3.96 -14.01
N LEU A 33 0.96 4.77 -12.97
CA LEU A 33 1.19 6.22 -13.03
C LEU A 33 2.66 6.57 -13.26
N LYS A 34 3.36 5.81 -14.12
CA LYS A 34 4.83 5.90 -14.30
C LYS A 34 5.30 7.29 -14.73
N LEU A 35 4.50 8.04 -15.50
CA LEU A 35 4.82 9.42 -15.89
C LEU A 35 4.90 10.36 -14.68
N PHE A 36 3.99 10.19 -13.70
CA PHE A 36 4.01 10.95 -12.46
C PHE A 36 5.18 10.54 -11.57
N ALA A 37 5.51 9.24 -11.53
CA ALA A 37 6.69 8.74 -10.83
C ALA A 37 7.99 9.34 -11.40
N VAL A 38 8.12 9.39 -12.73
CA VAL A 38 9.28 10.03 -13.40
C VAL A 38 9.38 11.50 -13.00
N LYS A 39 8.28 12.25 -13.06
CA LYS A 39 8.25 13.67 -12.68
C LYS A 39 8.68 13.84 -11.22
N LYS A 40 8.12 13.04 -10.30
CA LYS A 40 8.44 13.11 -8.87
C LYS A 40 9.92 12.85 -8.59
N VAL A 41 10.52 11.85 -9.24
CA VAL A 41 11.96 11.58 -9.07
C VAL A 41 12.81 12.74 -9.60
N ILE A 42 12.41 13.41 -10.68
CA ILE A 42 13.11 14.61 -11.17
C ILE A 42 13.00 15.74 -10.15
N ASP A 43 11.79 16.00 -9.65
CA ASP A 43 11.52 17.11 -8.72
C ASP A 43 12.25 16.89 -7.38
N ASP A 44 12.27 15.65 -6.86
CA ASP A 44 12.86 15.31 -5.56
C ASP A 44 14.40 15.19 -5.61
N PHE A 45 15.00 14.79 -6.75
CA PHE A 45 16.44 14.47 -6.83
C PHE A 45 17.23 15.33 -7.83
N GLY A 46 16.56 16.18 -8.63
CA GLY A 46 17.22 17.05 -9.61
C GLY A 46 17.94 16.32 -10.74
N ILE A 47 17.59 15.05 -11.00
CA ILE A 47 18.22 14.24 -12.06
C ILE A 47 17.60 14.49 -13.43
N SER A 48 18.30 14.08 -14.49
CA SER A 48 17.76 14.24 -15.84
C SER A 48 16.53 13.36 -16.08
N HIS A 49 15.66 13.81 -16.99
CA HIS A 49 14.49 13.05 -17.39
C HIS A 49 14.83 11.66 -17.97
N LYS A 50 16.00 11.52 -18.62
CA LYS A 50 16.49 10.23 -19.10
C LYS A 50 16.83 9.30 -17.94
N GLU A 51 17.57 9.78 -16.94
CA GLU A 51 17.93 8.99 -15.75
C GLU A 51 16.69 8.58 -14.96
N ALA A 52 15.75 9.50 -14.75
CA ALA A 52 14.49 9.20 -14.08
C ALA A 52 13.70 8.10 -14.79
N LYS A 53 13.58 8.14 -16.13
CA LYS A 53 12.94 7.07 -16.91
C LYS A 53 13.64 5.73 -16.73
N VAL A 54 14.98 5.71 -16.73
CA VAL A 54 15.74 4.49 -16.49
C VAL A 54 15.43 3.93 -15.11
N ILE A 55 15.48 4.75 -14.06
CA ILE A 55 15.17 4.32 -12.68
C ILE A 55 13.76 3.74 -12.58
N ILE A 56 12.74 4.48 -13.01
CA ILE A 56 11.34 4.03 -12.94
C ILE A 56 11.12 2.71 -13.69
N SER A 57 11.84 2.49 -14.80
CA SER A 57 11.75 1.22 -15.55
C SER A 57 12.33 0.00 -14.83
N HIS A 58 13.04 0.20 -13.72
CA HIS A 58 13.59 -0.85 -12.88
C HIS A 58 12.88 -0.96 -11.51
N ILE A 59 11.83 -0.17 -11.24
CA ILE A 59 11.03 -0.28 -10.00
C ILE A 59 9.93 -1.30 -10.16
N ASN A 60 9.96 -2.34 -9.31
CA ASN A 60 9.00 -3.43 -9.36
C ASN A 60 7.60 -2.98 -8.95
N SER A 61 6.58 -3.42 -9.69
CA SER A 61 5.18 -3.23 -9.28
C SER A 61 4.80 -4.18 -8.15
N GLU A 62 5.43 -5.35 -8.09
CA GLU A 62 5.19 -6.41 -7.11
C GLU A 62 6.53 -6.84 -6.51
N TYR A 63 6.58 -6.93 -5.18
CA TYR A 63 7.73 -7.51 -4.50
C TYR A 63 7.89 -8.99 -4.88
N GLY A 64 9.12 -9.45 -5.06
CA GLY A 64 9.40 -10.84 -5.44
C GLY A 64 9.47 -11.05 -6.95
N LYS A 65 8.85 -10.18 -7.76
CA LYS A 65 8.68 -10.41 -9.20
C LYS A 65 9.53 -9.49 -10.05
N CYS A 66 10.33 -10.05 -10.95
CA CYS A 66 11.13 -9.29 -11.90
C CYS A 66 10.27 -8.64 -12.98
N ASN A 67 10.35 -7.32 -13.11
CA ASN A 67 9.64 -6.53 -14.13
C ASN A 67 9.99 -6.85 -15.59
N ARG A 68 11.04 -7.62 -15.84
CA ARG A 68 11.54 -7.88 -17.20
C ARG A 68 11.22 -9.27 -17.72
N CYS A 69 11.29 -10.27 -16.85
CA CYS A 69 11.11 -11.68 -17.25
C CYS A 69 10.12 -12.44 -16.36
N GLU A 70 9.44 -11.71 -15.46
CA GLU A 70 8.38 -12.22 -14.58
C GLU A 70 8.81 -13.33 -13.60
N ASN A 71 10.12 -13.56 -13.44
CA ASN A 71 10.64 -14.45 -12.39
C ASN A 71 10.21 -13.96 -11.01
N ASP A 72 9.61 -14.83 -10.19
CA ASP A 72 9.00 -14.54 -8.90
C ASP A 72 9.88 -14.92 -7.68
N GLU A 73 11.15 -15.21 -7.92
CA GLU A 73 12.13 -15.63 -6.90
C GLU A 73 13.06 -14.49 -6.44
N LEU A 74 12.63 -13.22 -6.48
CA LEU A 74 13.45 -12.11 -5.98
C LEU A 74 13.31 -11.95 -4.46
N GLU A 75 14.31 -12.39 -3.70
CA GLU A 75 14.22 -12.43 -2.23
C GLU A 75 14.67 -11.16 -1.49
N SER A 76 15.34 -10.23 -2.18
CA SER A 76 15.94 -9.04 -1.57
C SER A 76 15.59 -7.75 -2.32
N GLU A 77 15.64 -6.62 -1.61
CA GLU A 77 15.51 -5.31 -2.22
C GLU A 77 16.76 -4.95 -3.03
N ASN A 78 16.60 -4.15 -4.08
CA ASN A 78 17.71 -3.65 -4.91
C ASN A 78 18.62 -4.77 -5.45
N THR A 79 18.02 -5.73 -6.16
CA THR A 79 18.65 -7.00 -6.51
C THR A 79 18.73 -7.23 -8.02
N GLU A 80 19.70 -8.03 -8.44
CA GLU A 80 19.80 -8.50 -9.82
C GLU A 80 18.98 -9.79 -9.98
N CYS A 81 18.15 -9.86 -11.01
CA CYS A 81 17.39 -11.06 -11.34
C CYS A 81 18.33 -12.16 -11.83
N GLN A 82 18.37 -13.29 -11.11
CA GLN A 82 19.23 -14.43 -11.42
C GLN A 82 18.95 -15.04 -12.80
N LYS A 83 17.71 -14.94 -13.29
CA LYS A 83 17.28 -15.50 -14.58
C LYS A 83 17.68 -14.65 -15.80
N CYS A 84 17.64 -13.32 -15.69
CA CYS A 84 17.85 -12.44 -16.85
C CYS A 84 18.90 -11.35 -16.67
N GLY A 85 19.48 -11.19 -15.47
CA GLY A 85 20.49 -10.16 -15.19
C GLY A 85 19.94 -8.73 -15.12
N ALA A 86 18.62 -8.54 -15.11
CA ALA A 86 18.03 -7.22 -14.92
C ALA A 86 18.20 -6.78 -13.47
N PHE A 87 18.63 -5.53 -13.25
CA PHE A 87 18.55 -4.92 -11.93
C PHE A 87 17.09 -4.59 -11.59
N ASN A 88 16.68 -4.74 -10.34
CA ASN A 88 15.33 -4.48 -9.86
C ASN A 88 15.40 -3.72 -8.54
N TYR A 89 14.79 -2.54 -8.50
CA TYR A 89 14.34 -1.94 -7.24
C TYR A 89 13.13 -2.74 -6.75
N ASN A 90 13.42 -3.91 -6.16
CA ASN A 90 12.46 -4.88 -5.65
C ASN A 90 11.95 -4.44 -4.27
N PHE A 91 11.19 -3.36 -4.23
CA PHE A 91 10.76 -2.73 -3.00
C PHE A 91 9.76 -3.59 -2.23
N LYS A 92 10.05 -3.83 -0.94
CA LYS A 92 9.06 -4.44 -0.03
C LYS A 92 7.83 -3.54 0.06
N GLU A 93 6.66 -4.16 -0.05
CA GLU A 93 5.37 -3.50 0.12
C GLU A 93 5.18 -3.03 1.57
N PRO A 94 4.37 -1.98 1.80
CA PRO A 94 3.94 -1.59 3.14
C PRO A 94 3.16 -2.72 3.82
N ILE A 95 3.11 -2.70 5.16
CA ILE A 95 2.36 -3.70 5.96
C ILE A 95 0.84 -3.55 5.72
N PHE A 96 0.37 -2.32 5.50
CA PHE A 96 -0.95 -2.08 4.95
C PHE A 96 -0.92 -2.34 3.44
N ASN A 97 -1.36 -3.52 3.02
CA ASN A 97 -1.30 -4.00 1.65
C ASN A 97 -2.64 -4.62 1.19
N SER A 98 -2.65 -5.18 -0.03
CA SER A 98 -3.83 -5.83 -0.61
C SER A 98 -4.34 -7.01 0.24
N GLU A 99 -3.45 -7.86 0.76
CA GLU A 99 -3.82 -8.99 1.60
C GLU A 99 -4.57 -8.53 2.86
N PHE A 100 -4.02 -7.55 3.60
CA PHE A 100 -4.70 -6.97 4.74
C PHE A 100 -6.06 -6.37 4.37
N CYS A 101 -6.14 -5.63 3.26
CA CYS A 101 -7.37 -4.98 2.82
C CYS A 101 -8.46 -6.00 2.47
N SER A 102 -8.12 -7.12 1.82
CA SER A 102 -9.07 -8.21 1.54
C SER A 102 -9.54 -8.89 2.82
N HIS A 103 -8.67 -9.08 3.81
CA HIS A 103 -9.08 -9.63 5.11
C HIS A 103 -9.99 -8.66 5.89
N LEU A 104 -9.72 -7.35 5.82
CA LEU A 104 -10.54 -6.33 6.43
C LEU A 104 -11.93 -6.27 5.77
N GLU A 105 -11.99 -6.26 4.45
CA GLU A 105 -13.22 -6.33 3.65
C GLU A 105 -14.10 -7.49 4.11
N TYR A 106 -13.56 -8.71 4.11
CA TYR A 106 -14.30 -9.90 4.52
C TYR A 106 -14.77 -9.87 5.98
N ARG A 107 -14.07 -9.10 6.84
CA ARG A 107 -14.39 -9.04 8.27
C ARG A 107 -15.48 -8.02 8.59
N LEU A 108 -15.74 -7.06 7.70
CA LEU A 108 -16.81 -6.07 7.90
C LEU A 108 -18.18 -6.74 7.84
N ASP A 109 -18.88 -6.73 8.97
CA ASP A 109 -20.22 -7.28 9.13
C ASP A 109 -21.16 -6.17 9.61
N PHE A 110 -21.90 -5.57 8.67
CA PHE A 110 -22.79 -4.46 8.95
C PHE A 110 -24.12 -4.92 9.57
N ASP A 111 -24.56 -6.15 9.28
CA ASP A 111 -25.79 -6.71 9.85
C ASP A 111 -25.64 -6.94 11.36
N ASN A 112 -24.45 -7.32 11.82
CA ASN A 112 -24.19 -7.47 13.24
C ASN A 112 -24.11 -6.14 14.01
N LEU A 113 -24.13 -4.97 13.36
CA LEU A 113 -24.07 -3.69 14.07
C LEU A 113 -25.39 -3.33 14.78
N GLY A 114 -26.51 -3.93 14.37
CA GLY A 114 -27.84 -3.59 14.90
C GLY A 114 -28.32 -2.19 14.50
N ILE A 115 -27.82 -1.66 13.38
CA ILE A 115 -28.20 -0.36 12.83
C ILE A 115 -29.08 -0.60 11.59
N GLU A 116 -30.35 -0.21 11.67
CA GLU A 116 -31.34 -0.49 10.62
C GLU A 116 -30.96 0.11 9.26
N SER A 117 -30.39 1.31 9.24
CA SER A 117 -30.03 2.03 8.00
C SER A 117 -28.92 1.37 7.17
N VAL A 118 -28.14 0.46 7.76
CA VAL A 118 -27.05 -0.27 7.09
C VAL A 118 -27.34 -1.76 6.96
N GLN A 119 -28.56 -2.19 7.28
CA GLN A 119 -28.94 -3.59 7.13
C GLN A 119 -28.85 -4.02 5.65
N GLY A 120 -28.20 -5.16 5.42
CA GLY A 120 -27.88 -5.71 4.10
C GLY A 120 -26.74 -4.99 3.38
N PHE A 121 -26.01 -4.08 4.04
CA PHE A 121 -24.78 -3.54 3.47
C PHE A 121 -23.68 -4.60 3.52
N TRP A 122 -22.82 -4.57 2.52
CA TRP A 122 -21.57 -5.33 2.50
C TRP A 122 -20.47 -4.45 1.92
N CYS A 123 -19.22 -4.90 2.05
CA CYS A 123 -18.03 -4.23 1.53
C CYS A 123 -17.52 -5.01 0.31
N ASP A 124 -17.35 -4.33 -0.83
CA ASP A 124 -16.87 -4.86 -2.11
C ASP A 124 -15.40 -4.48 -2.39
N GLY A 125 -14.71 -4.00 -1.35
CA GLY A 125 -13.31 -3.64 -1.45
C GLY A 125 -12.91 -2.59 -0.44
N VAL A 126 -11.66 -2.70 0.00
CA VAL A 126 -10.94 -1.63 0.70
C VAL A 126 -9.75 -1.25 -0.16
N ASP A 127 -9.59 0.04 -0.42
CA ASP A 127 -8.48 0.56 -1.22
C ASP A 127 -7.17 0.46 -0.42
N CYS A 128 -6.21 -0.30 -0.94
CA CYS A 128 -4.90 -0.46 -0.34
C CYS A 128 -3.95 0.72 -0.61
N PHE A 129 -4.40 1.72 -1.39
CA PHE A 129 -3.71 2.99 -1.58
C PHE A 129 -4.45 4.10 -0.83
N PRO A 130 -4.00 4.49 0.37
CA PRO A 130 -4.62 5.61 1.08
C PRO A 130 -4.46 6.92 0.31
N TYR A 131 -5.26 7.92 0.69
CA TYR A 131 -5.18 9.25 0.07
C TYR A 131 -3.78 9.89 0.21
N ASP A 132 -3.05 9.54 1.26
CA ASP A 132 -1.66 9.93 1.46
C ASP A 132 -0.79 8.68 1.66
N LEU A 133 0.00 8.32 0.64
CA LEU A 133 0.91 7.16 0.70
C LEU A 133 2.01 7.32 1.75
N LYS A 134 2.36 8.55 2.14
CA LYS A 134 3.34 8.77 3.20
C LYS A 134 2.81 8.30 4.55
N SER A 135 1.49 8.28 4.74
CA SER A 135 0.88 7.79 5.97
C SER A 135 1.22 6.32 6.28
N LEU A 136 1.71 5.58 5.28
CA LEU A 136 2.13 4.19 5.42
C LEU A 136 3.51 4.02 6.06
N SER A 137 4.30 5.09 6.22
CA SER A 137 5.60 5.01 6.90
C SER A 137 5.43 4.63 8.36
N LYS A 138 6.40 3.88 8.90
CA LYS A 138 6.41 3.47 10.31
C LYS A 138 6.36 4.67 11.24
N GLU A 139 7.08 5.74 10.88
CA GLU A 139 7.08 7.01 11.61
C GLU A 139 5.67 7.62 11.67
N ASN A 140 4.96 7.69 10.54
CA ASN A 140 3.61 8.24 10.50
C ASN A 140 2.59 7.36 11.22
N ILE A 141 2.71 6.02 11.14
CA ILE A 141 1.85 5.12 11.89
C ILE A 141 2.05 5.27 13.39
N GLU A 142 3.30 5.38 13.85
CA GLU A 142 3.61 5.59 15.27
C GLU A 142 3.04 6.91 15.80
N LYS A 143 3.17 7.97 15.01
CA LYS A 143 2.73 9.32 15.38
C LYS A 143 1.21 9.50 15.29
N ASN A 144 0.62 9.13 14.16
CA ASN A 144 -0.77 9.47 13.81
C ASN A 144 -1.75 8.35 14.16
N LYS A 145 -1.26 7.10 14.25
CA LYS A 145 -2.05 5.89 14.56
C LYS A 145 -3.31 5.75 13.72
N SER A 146 -3.28 6.24 12.48
CA SER A 146 -4.40 6.14 11.57
C SER A 146 -3.99 6.30 10.11
N ILE A 147 -4.77 5.66 9.25
CA ILE A 147 -4.72 5.78 7.80
C ILE A 147 -6.13 6.21 7.34
N VAL A 148 -6.19 7.05 6.30
CA VAL A 148 -7.45 7.39 5.63
C VAL A 148 -7.41 6.89 4.19
N THR A 149 -8.36 6.05 3.84
CA THR A 149 -8.49 5.39 2.54
C THR A 149 -9.95 5.38 2.08
N ARG A 150 -10.26 4.61 1.04
CA ARG A 150 -11.60 4.39 0.50
C ARG A 150 -12.06 2.96 0.73
N ALA A 151 -13.37 2.79 0.85
CA ALA A 151 -14.01 1.48 0.78
C ALA A 151 -15.28 1.56 -0.07
N TRP A 152 -15.64 0.44 -0.69
CA TRP A 152 -16.84 0.30 -1.51
C TRP A 152 -17.90 -0.42 -0.69
N ILE A 153 -18.87 0.32 -0.16
CA ILE A 153 -19.87 -0.17 0.80
C ILE A 153 -21.28 0.15 0.32
N GLY A 154 -22.19 -0.80 0.48
CA GLY A 154 -23.62 -0.61 0.29
C GLY A 154 -24.31 -1.92 -0.08
N LYS A 155 -25.63 -1.87 -0.33
CA LYS A 155 -26.39 -3.07 -0.73
C LYS A 155 -25.90 -3.68 -2.04
N GLY A 156 -25.43 -2.85 -2.96
CA GLY A 156 -24.82 -3.28 -4.21
C GLY A 156 -23.30 -3.13 -4.26
N GLY A 157 -22.63 -2.86 -3.12
CA GLY A 157 -21.17 -2.65 -3.07
C GLY A 157 -20.68 -1.31 -3.63
N GLN A 158 -21.46 -0.60 -4.45
CA GLN A 158 -20.96 0.54 -5.24
C GLN A 158 -20.78 1.88 -4.49
N GLY A 159 -21.16 1.99 -3.22
CA GLY A 159 -21.06 3.25 -2.50
C GLY A 159 -19.62 3.54 -2.09
N ILE A 160 -19.04 4.64 -2.53
CA ILE A 160 -17.68 5.03 -2.12
C ILE A 160 -17.75 5.72 -0.76
N TYR A 161 -17.10 5.14 0.25
CA TYR A 161 -16.98 5.66 1.60
C TYR A 161 -15.55 6.08 1.89
N GLU A 162 -15.39 7.21 2.59
CA GLU A 162 -14.14 7.53 3.26
C GLU A 162 -13.98 6.61 4.47
N MET A 163 -12.92 5.80 4.47
CA MET A 163 -12.60 4.87 5.55
C MET A 163 -11.42 5.40 6.36
N LYS A 164 -11.64 5.64 7.65
CA LYS A 164 -10.57 5.89 8.62
C LYS A 164 -10.25 4.62 9.39
N ILE A 165 -9.03 4.12 9.24
CA ILE A 165 -8.51 2.96 9.97
C ILE A 165 -7.70 3.48 11.15
N LYS A 166 -8.14 3.20 12.38
CA LYS A 166 -7.41 3.53 13.61
C LYS A 166 -6.60 2.33 14.08
N PHE A 167 -5.35 2.59 14.45
CA PHE A 167 -4.43 1.59 14.94
C PHE A 167 -4.43 1.61 16.48
N GLY A 168 -4.82 0.48 17.07
CA GLY A 168 -4.67 0.20 18.49
C GLY A 168 -3.22 -0.11 18.84
N LYS A 169 -3.00 -0.58 20.07
CA LYS A 169 -1.63 -0.82 20.57
C LYS A 169 -0.97 -1.97 19.82
N GLN A 170 -1.70 -3.09 19.66
CA GLN A 170 -1.15 -4.29 19.02
C GLN A 170 -0.83 -4.03 17.54
N SER A 171 -1.73 -3.36 16.82
CA SER A 171 -1.53 -3.04 15.40
C SER A 171 -0.39 -2.05 15.18
N VAL A 172 -0.18 -1.06 16.06
CA VAL A 172 1.03 -0.21 15.98
C VAL A 172 2.30 -1.04 16.21
N ASP A 173 2.31 -1.92 17.23
CA ASP A 173 3.46 -2.76 17.53
C ASP A 173 3.77 -3.72 16.36
N ASN A 174 2.76 -4.36 15.78
CA ASN A 174 2.91 -5.22 14.61
C ASN A 174 3.46 -4.46 13.42
N TYR A 175 2.90 -3.28 13.11
CA TYR A 175 3.35 -2.46 11.99
C TYR A 175 4.84 -2.08 12.11
N LYS A 176 5.29 -1.66 13.30
CA LYS A 176 6.69 -1.29 13.56
C LYS A 176 7.63 -2.48 13.33
N ASN A 177 7.22 -3.65 13.82
CA ASN A 177 8.00 -4.89 13.73
C ASN A 177 7.88 -5.59 12.36
N GLY A 178 7.08 -5.06 11.44
CA GLY A 178 6.86 -5.66 10.12
C GLY A 178 6.06 -6.96 10.17
N LEU A 179 5.22 -7.13 11.20
CA LEU A 179 4.33 -8.26 11.39
C LEU A 179 2.97 -8.00 10.74
N SER A 180 2.24 -9.07 10.42
CA SER A 180 0.91 -8.97 9.80
C SER A 180 -0.09 -8.20 10.68
N LEU A 181 -0.97 -7.43 10.05
CA LEU A 181 -2.09 -6.75 10.71
C LEU A 181 -3.37 -7.59 10.73
N ILE A 182 -3.41 -8.74 10.05
CA ILE A 182 -4.62 -9.56 9.90
C ILE A 182 -5.14 -9.99 11.28
N GLU A 183 -4.24 -10.41 12.17
CA GLU A 183 -4.58 -10.77 13.54
C GLU A 183 -5.02 -9.59 14.41
N CYS A 184 -4.77 -8.35 13.98
CA CYS A 184 -5.21 -7.14 14.67
C CYS A 184 -6.65 -6.75 14.33
N ILE A 185 -7.25 -7.35 13.30
CA ILE A 185 -8.65 -7.13 12.97
C ILE A 185 -9.51 -7.81 14.06
N PRO A 186 -10.44 -7.10 14.70
CA PRO A 186 -11.33 -7.69 15.71
C PRO A 186 -12.21 -8.82 15.18
N GLU A 187 -12.69 -9.67 16.09
CA GLU A 187 -13.66 -10.72 15.78
C GLU A 187 -15.05 -10.14 15.45
N ARG A 188 -15.83 -10.85 14.62
CA ARG A 188 -17.11 -10.36 14.11
C ARG A 188 -18.11 -10.07 15.22
N GLU A 189 -18.04 -10.79 16.33
CA GLU A 189 -18.91 -10.63 17.49
C GLU A 189 -18.69 -9.28 18.19
N ASN A 190 -17.51 -8.67 18.03
CA ASN A 190 -17.25 -7.34 18.55
C ASN A 190 -17.90 -6.30 17.63
N ARG A 191 -18.83 -5.52 18.16
CA ARG A 191 -19.55 -4.47 17.40
C ARG A 191 -18.91 -3.09 17.52
N ASN A 192 -18.05 -2.90 18.53
CA ASN A 192 -17.59 -1.57 18.93
C ASN A 192 -16.44 -1.02 18.07
N TRP A 193 -15.87 -1.85 17.19
CA TRP A 193 -14.73 -1.47 16.37
C TRP A 193 -15.12 -0.81 15.05
N ILE A 194 -16.37 -0.95 14.61
CA ILE A 194 -16.91 -0.32 13.39
C ILE A 194 -17.83 0.83 13.81
N LYS A 195 -17.62 2.01 13.22
CA LYS A 195 -18.56 3.13 13.28
C LYS A 195 -18.84 3.58 11.86
N ILE A 196 -20.11 3.65 11.47
CA ILE A 196 -20.51 4.01 10.10
C ILE A 196 -21.52 5.16 10.15
N GLU A 197 -21.34 6.12 9.24
CA GLU A 197 -22.21 7.28 9.03
C GLU A 197 -22.65 7.27 7.55
N PRO A 198 -23.73 6.54 7.19
CA PRO A 198 -24.14 6.36 5.79
C PRO A 198 -24.45 7.66 5.06
N GLU A 199 -25.11 8.60 5.75
CA GLU A 199 -25.46 9.92 5.20
C GLU A 199 -24.23 10.73 4.77
N ASN A 200 -23.14 10.58 5.52
CA ASN A 200 -21.87 11.28 5.26
C ASN A 200 -20.90 10.45 4.42
N LYS A 201 -21.28 9.21 4.03
CA LYS A 201 -20.40 8.22 3.38
C LYS A 201 -19.06 8.06 4.11
N ARG A 202 -19.12 7.93 5.43
CA ARG A 202 -17.94 7.75 6.29
C ARG A 202 -18.03 6.46 7.07
N ILE A 203 -16.88 5.79 7.21
CA ILE A 203 -16.70 4.65 8.09
C ILE A 203 -15.39 4.79 8.85
N GLN A 204 -15.40 4.38 10.10
CA GLN A 204 -14.20 4.25 10.91
C GLN A 204 -14.12 2.82 11.43
N VAL A 205 -12.97 2.19 11.25
CA VAL A 205 -12.64 0.90 11.87
C VAL A 205 -11.51 1.08 12.88
N SER A 206 -11.51 0.28 13.94
CA SER A 206 -10.49 0.33 14.99
C SER A 206 -9.83 -1.04 15.15
N LEU A 207 -8.54 -1.13 14.82
CA LEU A 207 -7.74 -2.34 15.02
C LEU A 207 -7.32 -2.46 16.49
N LYS A 208 -6.98 -3.69 16.91
CA LYS A 208 -6.44 -3.97 18.26
C LYS A 208 -5.09 -3.31 18.50
#